data_AF-A0A843D7R3-F1
#
_entry.id   AF-A0A843D7R3-F1
#
_cell.length_a   1.000
_cell.length_b   1.000
_cell.length_c   1.000
_cell.angle_alpha   90.00
_cell.angle_beta   90.00
_cell.angle_gamma   90.00
#
_symmetry.space_group_name_H-M   'P 1'
#
loop_
_entity.id
_entity.type
_entity.pdbx_description
1 polymer ?
#
loop_
_entity_poly.entity_id
_entity_poly.type
_entity_poly.pdbx_seq_one_letter_code
_entity_poly.pdbx_strand_id
1 'polypeptide(L)'
;MQSGKIILRGIVQGVGFRPFVYAAAAAHGIVGTVINHGSEVEIDAWGEQFDAFCSAVSKGPKMSVIDSVDVLPLEGEAPENFSILPSKDGARSGFVPADIATCAHCLEDVLNPESRYYGYWATSCTDCGPRYSVIHTVPYDRERTAMQEFPKCAACEADYTNPENRRHHAQTIACEECGPKLFLLDGEGNAVSGDPIEETAKLLDDGEILAIRGIGGFHIACIESAAEKLKRVLGRPNQALAVMMLEETMQEYVVPPTESERELLTGPVHPILILDKRDPTAHQELSKLHNLGIMLPYTALHHLLFQKLKSPLLVMTSANAPGTPMITDTETIIEKMGKTGVVSHILTHNREIVNRCDDSVVRDGYIIRLSRGLAPIRTRMDLGDRQILGVGPELNANASIYKGEFLITSPHIGNIRNPPTVAYLKETIEKLTSLTGAKPEIIAHDLHPQFLSTRVAREMADETGAVLCPVQHHKAHIASVTTEDVIGISIDGVGYGEDGTIWGGEVFAGSPSSGYARAGHLEPVLMPGGDLAGKFPERMIYGILPNEESLSLLQSRGWDDMALKILQQSVARRFNTPVTTSTGRVLDAASAL
;
A
#
# COMPACT_ATOMS: atom_id res chain seq x y z
N MET A 1 -28.92 16.00 35.70
CA MET A 1 -28.44 15.42 34.43
C MET A 1 -27.26 16.25 33.97
N GLN A 2 -26.09 15.65 33.80
CA GLN A 2 -24.93 16.32 33.20
C GLN A 2 -25.12 16.36 31.67
N SER A 3 -24.55 17.36 31.02
CA SER A 3 -24.60 17.51 29.56
C SER A 3 -23.29 18.03 29.01
N GLY A 4 -22.95 17.60 27.80
CA GLY A 4 -21.75 18.08 27.12
C GLY A 4 -21.72 17.68 25.65
N LYS A 5 -21.02 18.50 24.88
CA LYS A 5 -20.66 18.23 23.48
C LYS A 5 -19.26 17.62 23.49
N ILE A 6 -19.15 16.38 23.06
CA ILE A 6 -17.90 15.64 22.97
C ILE A 6 -17.44 15.67 21.51
N ILE A 7 -16.24 16.16 21.25
CA ILE A 7 -15.64 16.20 19.91
C ILE A 7 -14.44 15.26 19.89
N LEU A 8 -14.50 14.25 19.03
CA LEU A 8 -13.44 13.26 18.86
C LEU A 8 -12.71 13.45 17.53
N ARG A 9 -11.38 13.43 17.59
CA ARG A 9 -10.51 13.52 16.41
C ARG A 9 -9.59 12.31 16.31
N GLY A 10 -9.33 11.90 15.07
CA GLY A 10 -8.37 10.86 14.70
C GLY A 10 -8.90 9.92 13.63
N ILE A 11 -8.58 8.63 13.74
CA ILE A 11 -9.17 7.57 12.92
C ILE A 11 -10.50 7.18 13.57
N VAL A 12 -11.52 8.00 13.35
CA VAL A 12 -12.84 7.85 13.98
C VAL A 12 -13.97 7.67 12.96
N GLN A 13 -13.65 7.65 11.66
CA GLN A 13 -14.61 7.39 10.59
C GLN A 13 -14.25 6.14 9.81
N GLY A 14 -15.25 5.43 9.29
CA GLY A 14 -15.05 4.15 8.62
C GLY A 14 -14.63 2.99 9.55
N VAL A 15 -14.67 3.18 10.87
CA VAL A 15 -14.23 2.21 11.88
C VAL A 15 -15.33 1.79 12.85
N GLY A 16 -16.60 2.02 12.49
CA GLY A 16 -17.74 1.68 13.34
C GLY A 16 -17.95 2.60 14.56
N PHE A 17 -17.44 3.83 14.52
CA PHE A 17 -17.50 4.72 15.68
C PHE A 17 -18.91 5.18 16.05
N ARG A 18 -19.71 5.66 15.09
CA ARG A 18 -21.13 6.04 15.30
C ARG A 18 -21.97 4.92 15.96
N PRO A 19 -21.96 3.66 15.44
CA PRO A 19 -22.69 2.57 16.08
C PRO A 19 -22.11 2.19 17.46
N PHE A 20 -20.78 2.28 17.66
CA PHE A 20 -20.17 2.10 18.98
C PHE A 20 -20.67 3.14 20.00
N VAL A 21 -20.71 4.42 19.62
CA VAL A 21 -21.23 5.51 20.47
C VAL A 21 -22.70 5.28 20.82
N TYR A 22 -23.52 4.87 19.86
CA TYR A 22 -24.93 4.54 20.10
C TYR A 22 -25.08 3.40 21.13
N ALA A 23 -24.32 2.31 20.97
CA ALA A 23 -24.35 1.19 21.92
C ALA A 23 -23.85 1.61 23.31
N ALA A 24 -22.80 2.43 23.38
CA ALA A 24 -22.29 2.96 24.63
C ALA A 24 -23.32 3.89 25.32
N ALA A 25 -24.05 4.69 24.55
CA ALA A 25 -25.10 5.56 25.08
C ALA A 25 -26.23 4.75 25.70
N ALA A 26 -26.70 3.70 25.01
CA ALA A 26 -27.72 2.78 25.52
C ALA A 26 -27.26 2.09 26.83
N ALA A 27 -26.02 1.62 26.88
CA ALA A 27 -25.47 0.94 28.06
C ALA A 27 -25.36 1.83 29.31
N HIS A 28 -25.22 3.15 29.12
CA HIS A 28 -25.05 4.13 30.21
C HIS A 28 -26.30 5.00 30.45
N GLY A 29 -27.39 4.77 29.73
CA GLY A 29 -28.61 5.58 29.83
C GLY A 29 -28.42 7.03 29.38
N ILE A 30 -27.60 7.25 28.35
CA ILE A 30 -27.36 8.56 27.74
C ILE A 30 -28.36 8.80 26.61
N VAL A 31 -28.94 10.00 26.57
CA VAL A 31 -29.74 10.50 25.43
C VAL A 31 -28.94 11.59 24.71
N GLY A 32 -29.20 11.78 23.42
CA GLY A 32 -28.34 12.64 22.63
C GLY A 32 -28.28 12.37 21.13
N THR A 33 -27.22 12.82 20.51
CA THR A 33 -26.98 12.60 19.09
C THR A 33 -25.51 12.33 18.80
N VAL A 34 -25.22 11.58 17.73
CA VAL A 34 -23.86 11.44 17.19
C VAL A 34 -23.84 11.70 15.70
N ILE A 35 -22.87 12.47 15.23
CA ILE A 35 -22.71 12.85 13.82
C ILE A 35 -21.25 12.74 13.38
N ASN A 36 -21.05 12.44 12.10
CA ASN A 36 -19.77 12.74 11.45
C ASN A 36 -19.83 14.19 10.96
N HIS A 37 -18.86 15.02 11.35
CA HIS A 37 -18.73 16.40 10.91
C HIS A 37 -17.35 16.61 10.26
N GLY A 38 -17.32 16.68 8.93
CA GLY A 38 -16.09 16.56 8.17
C GLY A 38 -15.43 15.21 8.43
N SER A 39 -14.26 15.21 9.06
CA SER A 39 -13.51 14.01 9.47
C SER A 39 -13.57 13.73 10.98
N GLU A 40 -14.30 14.55 11.75
CA GLU A 40 -14.46 14.43 13.20
C GLU A 40 -15.77 13.69 13.54
N VAL A 41 -15.89 13.25 14.80
CA VAL A 41 -17.16 12.76 15.36
C VAL A 41 -17.59 13.71 16.47
N GLU A 42 -18.78 14.29 16.33
CA GLU A 42 -19.40 15.12 17.37
C GLU A 42 -20.53 14.35 18.04
N ILE A 43 -20.59 14.43 19.38
CA ILE A 43 -21.60 13.79 20.20
C ILE A 43 -22.19 14.83 21.14
N ASP A 44 -23.48 15.05 21.03
CA ASP A 44 -24.23 15.82 22.02
C ASP A 44 -24.84 14.82 23.00
N ALA A 45 -24.49 14.87 24.29
CA ALA A 45 -24.87 13.86 25.27
C ALA A 45 -25.42 14.45 26.56
N TRP A 46 -26.48 13.84 27.08
CA TRP A 46 -27.10 14.13 28.38
C TRP A 46 -27.29 12.83 29.16
N GLY A 47 -26.96 12.84 30.44
CA GLY A 47 -27.22 11.69 31.32
C GLY A 47 -26.66 11.83 32.73
N GLU A 48 -27.01 10.88 33.60
CA GLU A 48 -26.43 10.78 34.94
C GLU A 48 -25.07 10.07 34.94
N GLN A 49 -24.85 9.14 34.02
CA GLN A 49 -23.58 8.43 33.84
C GLN A 49 -22.68 9.08 32.76
N PHE A 50 -22.75 10.40 32.62
CA PHE A 50 -22.04 11.15 31.56
C PHE A 50 -20.52 10.92 31.60
N ASP A 51 -19.90 10.98 32.78
CA ASP A 51 -18.45 10.78 32.92
C ASP A 51 -18.02 9.36 32.53
N ALA A 52 -18.82 8.33 32.89
CA ALA A 52 -18.56 6.95 32.51
C ALA A 52 -18.72 6.74 31.00
N PHE A 53 -19.73 7.37 30.39
CA PHE A 53 -19.90 7.39 28.94
C PHE A 53 -18.73 8.07 28.22
N CYS A 54 -18.26 9.23 28.71
CA CYS A 54 -17.09 9.91 28.15
C CYS A 54 -15.85 9.01 28.20
N SER A 55 -15.63 8.31 29.32
CA SER A 55 -14.54 7.35 29.48
C SER A 55 -14.64 6.17 28.49
N ALA A 56 -15.84 5.64 28.25
CA ALA A 56 -16.07 4.57 27.27
C ALA A 56 -15.83 5.06 25.83
N VAL A 57 -16.38 6.21 25.48
CA VAL A 57 -16.25 6.80 24.15
C VAL A 57 -14.80 7.17 23.83
N SER A 58 -14.04 7.62 24.83
CA SER A 58 -12.61 7.95 24.70
C SER A 58 -11.72 6.73 24.43
N LYS A 59 -12.22 5.50 24.59
CA LYS A 59 -11.51 4.27 24.18
C LYS A 59 -11.78 3.92 22.72
N GLY A 60 -12.96 4.25 22.22
CA GLY A 60 -13.39 3.96 20.85
C GLY A 60 -13.53 2.45 20.51
N PRO A 61 -13.99 2.13 19.29
CA PRO A 61 -13.97 0.77 18.76
C PRO A 61 -12.55 0.30 18.41
N LYS A 62 -12.38 -1.01 18.22
CA LYS A 62 -11.08 -1.69 18.04
C LYS A 62 -10.17 -1.06 16.97
N MET A 63 -10.75 -0.61 15.85
CA MET A 63 -10.00 -0.07 14.71
C MET A 63 -9.81 1.45 14.77
N SER A 64 -10.31 2.10 15.82
CA SER A 64 -10.16 3.55 15.98
C SER A 64 -8.85 3.92 16.62
N VAL A 65 -8.38 5.12 16.30
CA VAL A 65 -7.27 5.78 16.98
C VAL A 65 -7.76 7.18 17.33
N ILE A 66 -7.86 7.47 18.63
CA ILE A 66 -8.35 8.75 19.15
C ILE A 66 -7.14 9.59 19.54
N ASP A 67 -6.98 10.76 18.93
CA ASP A 67 -5.87 11.68 19.24
C ASP A 67 -6.26 12.70 20.31
N SER A 68 -7.51 13.17 20.25
CA SER A 68 -8.05 14.14 21.20
C SER A 68 -9.53 13.91 21.43
N VAL A 69 -9.95 14.25 22.65
CA VAL A 69 -11.34 14.28 23.08
C VAL A 69 -11.55 15.62 23.78
N ASP A 70 -12.31 16.51 23.15
CA ASP A 70 -12.74 17.75 23.79
C ASP A 70 -14.14 17.57 24.33
N VAL A 71 -14.37 18.01 25.57
CA VAL A 71 -15.71 18.04 26.17
C VAL A 71 -16.05 19.50 26.44
N LEU A 72 -17.02 20.01 25.68
CA LEU A 72 -17.50 21.38 25.78
C LEU A 72 -18.84 21.42 26.53
N PRO A 73 -19.13 22.50 27.28
CA PRO A 73 -20.45 22.72 27.83
C PRO A 73 -21.51 22.70 26.72
N LEU A 74 -22.62 22.01 26.98
CA LEU A 74 -23.75 21.94 26.08
C LEU A 74 -25.00 22.48 26.76
N GLU A 75 -25.55 23.53 26.17
CA GLU A 75 -26.79 24.16 26.60
C GLU A 75 -27.96 23.64 25.75
N GLY A 76 -29.13 23.49 26.38
CA GLY A 76 -30.35 23.04 25.70
C GLY A 76 -31.05 21.90 26.42
N GLU A 77 -32.26 21.58 25.94
CA GLU A 77 -33.05 20.48 26.45
C GLU A 77 -32.56 19.13 25.91
N ALA A 78 -32.57 18.12 26.77
CA ALA A 78 -32.21 16.76 26.39
C ALA A 78 -33.25 16.19 25.41
N PRO A 79 -32.83 15.53 24.31
CA PRO A 79 -33.76 14.81 23.45
C PRO A 79 -34.35 13.59 24.17
N GLU A 80 -35.47 13.08 23.68
CA GLU A 80 -36.10 11.88 24.27
C GLU A 80 -35.25 10.62 24.14
N ASN A 81 -34.49 10.50 23.05
CA ASN A 81 -33.72 9.30 22.70
C ASN A 81 -32.30 9.67 22.23
N PHE A 82 -31.44 8.65 22.14
CA PHE A 82 -30.16 8.78 21.45
C PHE A 82 -30.32 8.46 19.95
N SER A 83 -29.73 9.26 19.05
CA SER A 83 -29.86 9.03 17.60
C SER A 83 -28.57 9.30 16.81
N ILE A 84 -28.37 8.56 15.72
CA ILE A 84 -27.28 8.81 14.76
C ILE A 84 -27.85 9.71 13.66
N LEU A 85 -27.34 10.95 13.53
CA LEU A 85 -27.85 11.88 12.51
C LEU A 85 -27.05 11.80 11.20
N PRO A 86 -27.60 12.33 10.08
CA PRO A 86 -26.87 12.47 8.83
C PRO A 86 -25.60 13.30 9.00
N SER A 87 -24.55 12.89 8.31
CA SER A 87 -23.24 13.57 8.36
C SER A 87 -23.31 14.97 7.73
N LYS A 88 -22.45 15.86 8.22
CA LYS A 88 -22.28 17.22 7.70
C LYS A 88 -20.86 17.45 7.23
N ASP A 89 -20.67 18.30 6.23
CA ASP A 89 -19.34 18.78 5.87
C ASP A 89 -18.76 19.63 7.01
N GLY A 90 -17.44 19.55 7.20
CA GLY A 90 -16.76 20.20 8.32
C GLY A 90 -15.24 20.16 8.16
N ALA A 91 -14.52 20.28 9.28
CA ALA A 91 -13.07 20.21 9.30
C ALA A 91 -12.55 18.86 8.78
N ARG A 92 -11.47 18.89 7.99
CA ARG A 92 -10.75 17.70 7.48
C ARG A 92 -9.46 17.47 8.29
N SER A 93 -9.62 17.34 9.61
CA SER A 93 -8.57 17.14 10.63
C SER A 93 -8.30 15.65 10.95
N GLY A 94 -9.26 14.78 10.69
CA GLY A 94 -9.27 13.34 10.92
C GLY A 94 -8.99 12.54 9.64
N PHE A 95 -8.73 11.24 9.81
CA PHE A 95 -8.02 10.44 8.82
C PHE A 95 -8.84 9.25 8.30
N VAL A 96 -8.59 8.87 7.04
CA VAL A 96 -9.23 7.72 6.41
C VAL A 96 -8.47 6.44 6.78
N PRO A 97 -9.14 5.40 7.30
CA PRO A 97 -8.49 4.14 7.61
C PRO A 97 -8.02 3.39 6.35
N ALA A 98 -6.98 2.57 6.51
CA ALA A 98 -6.52 1.65 5.49
C ALA A 98 -7.57 0.55 5.17
N ASP A 99 -7.45 -0.07 4.00
CA ASP A 99 -8.21 -1.28 3.67
C ASP A 99 -7.81 -2.44 4.57
N ILE A 100 -8.76 -3.22 5.07
CA ILE A 100 -8.51 -4.29 6.03
C ILE A 100 -9.15 -5.61 5.58
N ALA A 101 -8.50 -6.72 5.96
CA ALA A 101 -8.93 -8.06 5.58
C ALA A 101 -10.30 -8.43 6.17
N THR A 102 -11.01 -9.35 5.53
CA THR A 102 -12.29 -9.88 6.01
C THR A 102 -12.12 -10.48 7.42
N CYS A 103 -12.96 -10.05 8.38
CA CYS A 103 -12.89 -10.59 9.74
C CYS A 103 -13.50 -12.00 9.85
N ALA A 104 -13.11 -12.74 10.89
CA ALA A 104 -13.58 -14.10 11.13
C ALA A 104 -15.11 -14.24 11.10
N HIS A 105 -15.85 -13.32 11.74
CA HIS A 105 -17.32 -13.36 11.73
C HIS A 105 -17.94 -13.17 10.34
N CYS A 106 -17.34 -12.32 9.50
CA CYS A 106 -17.81 -12.19 8.11
C CYS A 106 -17.44 -13.42 7.29
N LEU A 107 -16.30 -14.06 7.57
CA LEU A 107 -15.94 -15.30 6.92
C LEU A 107 -16.92 -16.43 7.30
N GLU A 108 -17.28 -16.57 8.58
CA GLU A 108 -18.32 -17.50 9.05
C GLU A 108 -19.64 -17.30 8.28
N ASP A 109 -20.07 -16.05 8.07
CA ASP A 109 -21.27 -15.77 7.28
C ASP A 109 -21.17 -16.20 5.83
N VAL A 110 -19.99 -16.05 5.22
CA VAL A 110 -19.75 -16.37 3.80
C VAL A 110 -19.70 -17.87 3.61
N LEU A 111 -19.22 -18.61 4.61
CA LEU A 111 -19.04 -20.07 4.53
C LEU A 111 -20.23 -20.86 5.09
N ASN A 112 -21.17 -20.22 5.77
CA ASN A 112 -22.34 -20.89 6.36
C ASN A 112 -23.54 -20.94 5.38
N PRO A 113 -24.01 -22.13 4.95
CA PRO A 113 -25.16 -22.27 4.03
C PRO A 113 -26.47 -21.65 4.51
N GLU A 114 -26.66 -21.52 5.82
CA GLU A 114 -27.87 -20.91 6.42
C GLU A 114 -27.79 -19.37 6.48
N SER A 115 -26.62 -18.81 6.18
CA SER A 115 -26.41 -17.36 6.16
C SER A 115 -26.91 -16.75 4.85
N ARG A 116 -27.56 -15.59 4.95
CA ARG A 116 -27.92 -14.77 3.78
C ARG A 116 -26.70 -14.34 2.94
N TYR A 117 -25.51 -14.35 3.54
CA TYR A 117 -24.26 -13.98 2.87
C TYR A 117 -23.48 -15.20 2.34
N TYR A 118 -24.06 -16.41 2.40
CA TYR A 118 -23.42 -17.63 1.90
C TYR A 118 -22.96 -17.46 0.46
N GLY A 119 -21.68 -17.74 0.20
CA GLY A 119 -21.08 -17.59 -1.13
C GLY A 119 -20.88 -16.14 -1.61
N TYR A 120 -21.20 -15.12 -0.79
CA TYR A 120 -21.12 -13.72 -1.23
C TYR A 120 -19.70 -13.14 -1.10
N TRP A 121 -19.05 -12.91 -2.25
CA TRP A 121 -17.64 -12.53 -2.37
C TRP A 121 -17.25 -11.15 -1.80
N ALA A 122 -18.20 -10.21 -1.68
CA ALA A 122 -17.95 -8.82 -1.26
C ALA A 122 -18.50 -8.50 0.14
N THR A 123 -18.70 -9.52 0.98
CA THR A 123 -19.19 -9.34 2.35
C THR A 123 -18.25 -8.49 3.20
N SER A 124 -18.80 -7.54 3.96
CA SER A 124 -18.06 -6.75 4.96
C SER A 124 -18.96 -6.32 6.13
N CYS A 125 -18.32 -5.87 7.22
CA CYS A 125 -18.97 -5.22 8.37
C CYS A 125 -18.21 -3.94 8.77
N THR A 126 -18.57 -3.32 9.91
CA THR A 126 -17.85 -2.12 10.40
C THR A 126 -16.37 -2.39 10.72
N ASP A 127 -16.02 -3.63 11.03
CA ASP A 127 -14.68 -4.04 11.46
C ASP A 127 -13.80 -4.60 10.34
N CYS A 128 -14.31 -4.73 9.11
CA CYS A 128 -13.53 -5.32 8.02
C CYS A 128 -13.88 -4.77 6.62
N GLY A 129 -13.08 -5.14 5.62
CA GLY A 129 -13.32 -4.84 4.20
C GLY A 129 -12.68 -3.53 3.71
N PRO A 130 -13.01 -3.11 2.49
CA PRO A 130 -12.38 -1.95 1.86
C PRO A 130 -12.77 -0.64 2.54
N ARG A 131 -11.85 0.32 2.55
CA ARG A 131 -11.95 1.66 3.11
C ARG A 131 -11.30 2.65 2.17
N TYR A 132 -9.97 2.75 2.22
CA TYR A 132 -9.20 3.64 1.37
C TYR A 132 -9.45 3.35 -0.11
N SER A 133 -9.48 2.10 -0.56
CA SER A 133 -9.63 1.81 -2.00
C SER A 133 -10.99 2.20 -2.59
N VAL A 134 -12.01 2.43 -1.77
CA VAL A 134 -13.38 2.72 -2.23
C VAL A 134 -13.87 4.13 -1.91
N ILE A 135 -13.14 4.93 -1.12
CA ILE A 135 -13.59 6.26 -0.71
C ILE A 135 -13.32 7.30 -1.81
N HIS A 136 -14.32 8.12 -2.16
CA HIS A 136 -14.14 9.31 -3.00
C HIS A 136 -13.71 10.52 -2.16
N THR A 137 -14.39 10.79 -1.04
CA THR A 137 -14.07 11.89 -0.12
C THR A 137 -14.65 11.64 1.28
N VAL A 138 -14.24 12.45 2.27
CA VAL A 138 -14.84 12.49 3.61
C VAL A 138 -15.95 13.57 3.69
N PRO A 139 -16.94 13.48 4.61
CA PRO A 139 -17.17 12.44 5.62
C PRO A 139 -17.42 11.03 5.05
N TYR A 140 -16.97 9.98 5.75
CA TYR A 140 -17.10 8.60 5.27
C TYR A 140 -18.56 8.09 5.38
N ASP A 141 -19.27 8.20 4.26
CA ASP A 141 -20.61 7.64 4.05
C ASP A 141 -20.73 7.00 2.69
N ARG A 142 -21.69 6.06 2.55
CA ARG A 142 -21.90 5.25 1.34
C ARG A 142 -21.94 6.08 0.06
N GLU A 143 -22.64 7.22 0.07
CA GLU A 143 -22.80 8.14 -1.07
C GLU A 143 -21.50 8.81 -1.54
N ARG A 144 -20.45 8.76 -0.72
CA ARG A 144 -19.10 9.27 -1.05
C ARG A 144 -18.10 8.12 -1.22
N THR A 145 -18.58 6.93 -1.56
CA THR A 145 -17.77 5.74 -1.86
C THR A 145 -18.24 5.09 -3.15
N ALA A 146 -17.45 4.16 -3.69
CA ALA A 146 -17.85 3.29 -4.80
C ALA A 146 -19.15 2.49 -4.53
N MET A 147 -19.60 2.40 -3.27
CA MET A 147 -20.85 1.73 -2.91
C MET A 147 -22.10 2.57 -3.20
N GLN A 148 -21.96 3.82 -3.65
CA GLN A 148 -23.07 4.68 -4.05
C GLN A 148 -23.90 4.08 -5.19
N GLU A 149 -23.26 3.31 -6.09
CA GLU A 149 -23.92 2.69 -7.25
C GLU A 149 -24.78 1.48 -6.88
N PHE A 150 -24.76 1.07 -5.60
CA PHE A 150 -25.40 -0.13 -5.09
C PHE A 150 -26.40 0.22 -3.98
N PRO A 151 -27.64 0.64 -4.29
CA PRO A 151 -28.66 0.94 -3.27
C PRO A 151 -28.97 -0.30 -2.42
N LYS A 152 -29.05 -0.14 -1.09
CA LYS A 152 -29.28 -1.26 -0.16
C LYS A 152 -30.66 -1.89 -0.41
N CYS A 153 -30.75 -3.22 -0.48
CA CYS A 153 -32.04 -3.91 -0.45
C CYS A 153 -32.68 -3.78 0.95
N ALA A 154 -33.97 -4.10 1.07
CA ALA A 154 -34.73 -3.97 2.33
C ALA A 154 -34.06 -4.71 3.50
N ALA A 155 -33.52 -5.90 3.27
CA ALA A 155 -32.87 -6.68 4.32
C ALA A 155 -31.46 -6.15 4.67
N CYS A 156 -30.74 -5.52 3.73
CA CYS A 156 -29.50 -4.80 4.06
C CYS A 156 -29.79 -3.47 4.77
N GLU A 157 -30.90 -2.79 4.46
CA GLU A 157 -31.35 -1.61 5.20
C GLU A 157 -31.72 -1.97 6.65
N ALA A 158 -32.39 -3.09 6.86
CA ALA A 158 -32.70 -3.60 8.19
C ALA A 158 -31.42 -3.89 9.00
N ASP A 159 -30.43 -4.56 8.42
CA ASP A 159 -29.13 -4.80 9.08
C ASP A 159 -28.37 -3.49 9.35
N TYR A 160 -28.44 -2.53 8.42
CA TYR A 160 -27.76 -1.25 8.52
C TYR A 160 -28.34 -0.36 9.64
N THR A 161 -29.63 -0.48 9.91
CA THR A 161 -30.36 0.34 10.91
C THR A 161 -30.55 -0.36 12.25
N ASN A 162 -30.32 -1.68 12.34
CA ASN A 162 -30.46 -2.45 13.56
C ASN A 162 -29.23 -2.31 14.48
N PRO A 163 -29.34 -1.70 15.67
CA PRO A 163 -28.21 -1.50 16.57
C PRO A 163 -27.55 -2.76 17.12
N GLU A 164 -28.30 -3.87 17.19
CA GLU A 164 -27.80 -5.16 17.66
C GLU A 164 -27.03 -5.92 16.57
N ASN A 165 -27.04 -5.43 15.33
CA ASN A 165 -26.35 -6.05 14.21
C ASN A 165 -24.93 -5.48 14.08
N ARG A 166 -23.92 -6.35 13.90
CA ARG A 166 -22.52 -5.95 13.61
C ARG A 166 -22.36 -5.09 12.33
N ARG A 167 -23.39 -5.02 11.50
CA ARG A 167 -23.43 -4.20 10.28
C ARG A 167 -24.21 -2.90 10.46
N HIS A 168 -24.61 -2.55 11.69
CA HIS A 168 -25.18 -1.25 12.03
C HIS A 168 -24.25 -0.15 11.51
N HIS A 169 -24.75 0.72 10.62
CA HIS A 169 -23.96 1.77 9.95
C HIS A 169 -22.70 1.31 9.17
N ALA A 170 -22.62 0.04 8.76
CA ALA A 170 -21.57 -0.42 7.85
C ALA A 170 -21.77 0.15 6.45
N GLN A 171 -20.97 1.16 6.07
CA GLN A 171 -21.14 1.88 4.80
C GLN A 171 -20.97 0.99 3.56
N THR A 172 -20.20 -0.09 3.68
CA THR A 172 -19.93 -1.07 2.62
C THR A 172 -20.83 -2.31 2.69
N ILE A 173 -21.88 -2.30 3.52
CA ILE A 173 -22.83 -3.43 3.58
C ILE A 173 -23.43 -3.69 2.19
N ALA A 174 -23.45 -4.96 1.81
CA ALA A 174 -24.11 -5.44 0.60
C ALA A 174 -24.33 -6.95 0.70
N CYS A 175 -25.23 -7.48 -0.11
CA CYS A 175 -25.47 -8.90 -0.30
C CYS A 175 -25.63 -9.21 -1.79
N GLU A 176 -25.86 -10.48 -2.13
CA GLU A 176 -26.07 -10.92 -3.52
C GLU A 176 -27.20 -10.16 -4.23
N GLU A 177 -28.23 -9.68 -3.53
CA GLU A 177 -29.34 -8.96 -4.17
C GLU A 177 -29.00 -7.52 -4.59
N CYS A 178 -28.24 -6.80 -3.76
CA CYS A 178 -28.05 -5.34 -3.93
C CYS A 178 -26.61 -4.92 -4.16
N GLY A 179 -25.65 -5.80 -3.92
CA GLY A 179 -24.25 -5.48 -3.97
C GLY A 179 -23.61 -5.72 -5.34
N PRO A 180 -22.30 -5.47 -5.43
CA PRO A 180 -21.56 -5.70 -6.65
C PRO A 180 -21.53 -7.19 -7.03
N LYS A 181 -21.49 -7.40 -8.34
CA LYS A 181 -21.54 -8.70 -9.01
C LYS A 181 -20.17 -9.09 -9.51
N LEU A 182 -19.91 -10.40 -9.49
CA LEU A 182 -18.69 -11.02 -9.97
C LEU A 182 -18.94 -11.59 -11.37
N PHE A 183 -17.96 -11.47 -12.24
CA PHE A 183 -18.01 -11.92 -13.63
C PHE A 183 -16.70 -12.60 -14.00
N LEU A 184 -16.78 -13.69 -14.76
CA LEU A 184 -15.64 -14.26 -15.44
C LEU A 184 -15.73 -13.90 -16.92
N LEU A 185 -14.67 -13.31 -17.46
CA LEU A 185 -14.54 -12.94 -18.85
C LEU A 185 -13.42 -13.75 -19.51
N ASP A 186 -13.55 -14.06 -20.79
CA ASP A 186 -12.44 -14.55 -21.62
C ASP A 186 -11.44 -13.40 -21.95
N GLY A 187 -10.32 -13.74 -22.59
CA GLY A 187 -9.30 -12.76 -22.98
C GLY A 187 -9.78 -11.69 -23.96
N GLU A 188 -10.89 -11.89 -24.66
CA GLU A 188 -11.51 -10.91 -25.56
C GLU A 188 -12.54 -10.01 -24.84
N GLY A 189 -12.92 -10.36 -23.61
CA GLY A 189 -13.90 -9.66 -22.78
C GLY A 189 -15.31 -10.22 -22.85
N ASN A 190 -15.53 -11.40 -23.44
CA ASN A 190 -16.85 -12.04 -23.46
C ASN A 190 -17.12 -12.75 -22.14
N ALA A 191 -18.37 -12.69 -21.67
CA ALA A 191 -18.77 -13.37 -20.44
C ALA A 191 -18.71 -14.90 -20.59
N VAL A 192 -18.08 -15.56 -19.63
CA VAL A 192 -18.07 -17.01 -19.48
C VAL A 192 -19.29 -17.43 -18.67
N SER A 193 -20.03 -18.42 -19.16
CA SER A 193 -21.19 -18.99 -18.47
C SER A 193 -20.77 -19.89 -17.32
N GLY A 194 -21.52 -19.88 -16.21
CA GLY A 194 -21.29 -20.72 -15.05
C GLY A 194 -21.11 -19.89 -13.79
N ASP A 195 -20.75 -20.54 -12.68
CA ASP A 195 -20.34 -19.84 -11.47
C ASP A 195 -18.92 -19.26 -11.67
N PRO A 196 -18.72 -17.93 -11.56
CA PRO A 196 -17.41 -17.33 -11.83
C PRO A 196 -16.29 -17.85 -10.94
N ILE A 197 -16.58 -18.24 -9.70
CA ILE A 197 -15.57 -18.71 -8.73
C ILE A 197 -15.16 -20.14 -9.08
N GLU A 198 -16.13 -21.01 -9.31
CA GLU A 198 -15.90 -22.41 -9.65
C GLU A 198 -15.17 -22.58 -11.00
N GLU A 199 -15.59 -21.84 -12.04
CA GLU A 199 -14.90 -21.86 -13.33
C GLU A 199 -13.49 -21.24 -13.24
N THR A 200 -13.30 -20.17 -12.44
CA THR A 200 -11.96 -19.59 -12.21
C THR A 200 -11.04 -20.61 -11.55
N ALA A 201 -11.49 -21.29 -10.49
CA ALA A 201 -10.70 -22.28 -9.77
C ALA A 201 -10.31 -23.44 -10.70
N LYS A 202 -11.24 -23.92 -11.52
CA LYS A 202 -10.99 -24.97 -12.51
C LYS A 202 -9.94 -24.54 -13.54
N LEU A 203 -10.06 -23.34 -14.11
CA LEU A 203 -9.08 -22.83 -15.08
C LEU A 203 -7.68 -22.72 -14.46
N LEU A 204 -7.58 -22.22 -13.22
CA LEU A 204 -6.32 -22.14 -12.49
C LEU A 204 -5.71 -23.54 -12.25
N ASP A 205 -6.52 -24.50 -11.81
CA ASP A 205 -6.10 -25.90 -11.62
C ASP A 205 -5.66 -26.57 -12.94
N ASP A 206 -6.25 -26.15 -14.07
CA ASP A 206 -5.85 -26.58 -15.42
C ASP A 206 -4.53 -25.91 -15.91
N GLY A 207 -3.92 -25.05 -15.09
CA GLY A 207 -2.63 -24.40 -15.38
C GLY A 207 -2.73 -23.11 -16.21
N GLU A 208 -3.94 -22.53 -16.29
CA GLU A 208 -4.15 -21.26 -16.94
C GLU A 208 -3.63 -20.08 -16.10
N ILE A 209 -3.35 -18.96 -16.79
CA ILE A 209 -2.92 -17.70 -16.17
C ILE A 209 -4.08 -16.71 -16.29
N LEU A 210 -4.59 -16.23 -15.17
CA LEU A 210 -5.78 -15.38 -15.11
C LEU A 210 -5.47 -14.03 -14.49
N ALA A 211 -6.25 -13.01 -14.83
CA ALA A 211 -6.30 -11.77 -14.04
C ALA A 211 -7.43 -11.85 -13.01
N ILE A 212 -7.19 -11.46 -11.77
CA ILE A 212 -8.18 -11.43 -10.69
C ILE A 212 -8.27 -10.01 -10.14
N ARG A 213 -9.46 -9.41 -10.18
CA ARG A 213 -9.71 -8.08 -9.59
C ARG A 213 -9.79 -8.18 -8.07
N GLY A 214 -8.82 -7.60 -7.39
CA GLY A 214 -8.77 -7.49 -5.92
C GLY A 214 -9.41 -6.20 -5.40
N ILE A 215 -9.06 -5.82 -4.17
CA ILE A 215 -9.57 -4.60 -3.52
C ILE A 215 -8.91 -3.33 -4.07
N GLY A 216 -7.60 -3.37 -4.34
CA GLY A 216 -6.79 -2.21 -4.72
C GLY A 216 -6.31 -2.21 -6.17
N GLY A 217 -6.53 -3.29 -6.92
CA GLY A 217 -6.22 -3.43 -8.34
C GLY A 217 -6.29 -4.88 -8.80
N PHE A 218 -5.85 -5.15 -10.03
CA PHE A 218 -5.77 -6.51 -10.58
C PHE A 218 -4.47 -7.21 -10.18
N HIS A 219 -4.58 -8.49 -9.88
CA HIS A 219 -3.47 -9.44 -9.80
C HIS A 219 -3.47 -10.33 -11.04
N ILE A 220 -2.29 -10.81 -11.43
CA ILE A 220 -2.14 -11.96 -12.33
C ILE A 220 -1.87 -13.17 -11.45
N ALA A 221 -2.71 -14.19 -11.64
CA ALA A 221 -2.74 -15.39 -10.84
C ALA A 221 -2.52 -16.65 -11.67
N CYS A 222 -1.79 -17.60 -11.10
CA CYS A 222 -1.64 -18.95 -11.64
C CYS A 222 -1.25 -19.91 -10.51
N ILE A 223 -1.32 -21.22 -10.75
CA ILE A 223 -0.76 -22.21 -9.84
C ILE A 223 0.77 -22.30 -10.00
N GLU A 224 1.44 -22.96 -9.05
CA GLU A 224 2.90 -23.09 -9.02
C GLU A 224 3.51 -23.64 -10.32
N SER A 225 2.92 -24.71 -10.88
CA SER A 225 3.41 -25.35 -12.11
C SER A 225 3.39 -24.43 -13.34
N ALA A 226 2.60 -23.36 -13.30
CA ALA A 226 2.52 -22.34 -14.35
C ALA A 226 3.41 -21.11 -14.09
N ALA A 227 4.14 -21.05 -12.97
CA ALA A 227 4.93 -19.88 -12.58
C ALA A 227 6.05 -19.55 -13.59
N GLU A 228 6.72 -20.55 -14.17
CA GLU A 228 7.74 -20.31 -15.20
C GLU A 228 7.13 -19.74 -16.50
N LYS A 229 5.94 -20.23 -16.89
CA LYS A 229 5.18 -19.71 -18.03
C LYS A 229 4.83 -18.23 -17.77
N LEU A 230 4.34 -17.92 -16.57
CA LEU A 230 4.04 -16.55 -16.15
C LEU A 230 5.26 -15.63 -16.24
N LYS A 231 6.41 -16.05 -15.68
CA LYS A 231 7.66 -15.27 -15.73
C LYS A 231 8.10 -14.98 -17.16
N ARG A 232 7.94 -15.95 -18.06
CA ARG A 232 8.27 -15.79 -19.49
C ARG A 232 7.35 -14.78 -20.17
N VAL A 233 6.05 -14.93 -19.98
CA VAL A 233 5.03 -14.05 -20.59
C VAL A 233 5.17 -12.61 -20.09
N LEU A 234 5.48 -12.41 -18.80
CA LEU A 234 5.69 -11.07 -18.23
C LEU A 234 7.10 -10.49 -18.46
N GLY A 235 8.02 -11.26 -19.05
CA GLY A 235 9.41 -10.83 -19.25
C GLY A 235 10.21 -10.62 -17.95
N ARG A 236 9.88 -11.36 -16.88
CA ARG A 236 10.45 -11.23 -15.52
C ARG A 236 11.11 -12.54 -15.06
N PRO A 237 12.18 -13.03 -15.72
CA PRO A 237 12.70 -14.39 -15.53
C PRO A 237 13.26 -14.68 -14.13
N ASN A 238 13.73 -13.65 -13.41
CA ASN A 238 14.36 -13.80 -12.09
C ASN A 238 13.56 -13.16 -10.95
N GLN A 239 12.40 -12.55 -11.23
CA GLN A 239 11.60 -11.92 -10.18
C GLN A 239 11.05 -13.00 -9.23
N ALA A 240 11.23 -12.80 -7.93
CA ALA A 240 10.54 -13.60 -6.92
C ALA A 240 9.04 -13.29 -6.96
N LEU A 241 8.22 -14.33 -7.03
CA LEU A 241 6.76 -14.21 -7.07
C LEU A 241 6.20 -14.38 -5.65
N ALA A 242 5.26 -13.51 -5.28
CA ALA A 242 4.50 -13.71 -4.05
C ALA A 242 3.46 -14.81 -4.28
N VAL A 243 3.20 -15.59 -3.23
CA VAL A 243 2.21 -16.66 -3.24
C VAL A 243 1.18 -16.45 -2.14
N MET A 244 -0.08 -16.65 -2.50
CA MET A 244 -1.19 -16.75 -1.57
C MET A 244 -1.43 -18.22 -1.23
N MET A 245 -1.60 -18.54 0.04
CA MET A 245 -1.92 -19.89 0.50
C MET A 245 -2.67 -19.82 1.83
N LEU A 246 -3.26 -20.94 2.24
CA LEU A 246 -3.90 -21.06 3.55
C LEU A 246 -2.84 -21.16 4.66
N GLU A 247 -3.17 -20.73 5.87
CA GLU A 247 -2.21 -20.70 6.99
C GLU A 247 -1.68 -22.11 7.29
N GLU A 248 -2.55 -23.11 7.25
CA GLU A 248 -2.24 -24.51 7.53
C GLU A 248 -1.29 -25.15 6.51
N THR A 249 -1.19 -24.63 5.28
CA THR A 249 -0.30 -25.18 4.24
C THR A 249 1.09 -24.54 4.26
N MET A 250 1.27 -23.40 4.93
CA MET A 250 2.55 -22.66 4.96
C MET A 250 3.74 -23.48 5.46
N GLN A 251 3.51 -24.34 6.46
CA GLN A 251 4.55 -25.14 7.10
C GLN A 251 5.24 -26.13 6.16
N GLU A 252 4.69 -26.39 4.98
CA GLU A 252 5.28 -27.24 3.95
C GLU A 252 6.31 -26.48 3.11
N TYR A 253 6.21 -25.16 3.00
CA TYR A 253 7.00 -24.31 2.10
C TYR A 253 8.06 -23.49 2.84
N VAL A 254 7.70 -22.92 3.98
CA VAL A 254 8.52 -21.93 4.70
C VAL A 254 8.78 -22.33 6.16
N VAL A 255 9.83 -21.75 6.73
CA VAL A 255 10.08 -21.80 8.18
C VAL A 255 8.91 -21.09 8.87
N PRO A 256 8.36 -21.64 9.97
CA PRO A 256 7.26 -21.01 10.69
C PRO A 256 7.61 -19.57 11.12
N PRO A 257 6.70 -18.61 10.90
CA PRO A 257 6.91 -17.22 11.32
C PRO A 257 7.01 -17.11 12.85
N THR A 258 7.67 -16.05 13.33
CA THR A 258 7.56 -15.63 14.72
C THR A 258 6.12 -15.23 15.08
N GLU A 259 5.80 -15.13 16.37
CA GLU A 259 4.43 -14.75 16.79
C GLU A 259 4.02 -13.38 16.23
N SER A 260 4.91 -12.38 16.27
CA SER A 260 4.64 -11.04 15.71
C SER A 260 4.41 -11.06 14.20
N GLU A 261 5.13 -11.91 13.48
CA GLU A 261 4.95 -12.09 12.04
C GLU A 261 3.64 -12.79 11.70
N ARG A 262 3.26 -13.78 12.51
CA ARG A 262 1.98 -14.47 12.41
C ARG A 262 0.81 -13.54 12.71
N GLU A 263 0.93 -12.67 13.71
CA GLU A 263 -0.05 -11.63 14.02
C GLU A 263 -0.22 -10.65 12.85
N LEU A 264 0.85 -10.28 12.14
CA LEU A 264 0.76 -9.46 10.94
C LEU A 264 0.05 -10.18 9.78
N LEU A 265 0.36 -11.46 9.56
CA LEU A 265 -0.22 -12.28 8.50
C LEU A 265 -1.71 -12.54 8.69
N THR A 266 -2.14 -12.84 9.92
CA THR A 266 -3.51 -13.25 10.27
C THR A 266 -4.37 -12.08 10.80
N GLY A 267 -3.73 -11.01 11.27
CA GLY A 267 -4.39 -9.79 11.73
C GLY A 267 -4.92 -8.93 10.58
N PRO A 268 -5.55 -7.77 10.83
CA PRO A 268 -6.31 -7.03 9.81
C PRO A 268 -5.50 -6.56 8.58
N VAL A 269 -4.17 -6.54 8.66
CA VAL A 269 -3.28 -6.03 7.60
C VAL A 269 -3.13 -7.04 6.44
N HIS A 270 -2.90 -8.33 6.74
CA HIS A 270 -2.59 -9.39 5.76
C HIS A 270 -1.57 -8.94 4.70
N PRO A 271 -0.31 -8.56 5.05
CA PRO A 271 0.69 -8.18 4.06
C PRO A 271 1.24 -9.41 3.32
N ILE A 272 2.08 -9.19 2.32
CA ILE A 272 3.04 -10.20 1.86
C ILE A 272 4.21 -10.20 2.85
N LEU A 273 4.41 -11.30 3.56
CA LEU A 273 5.54 -11.49 4.46
C LEU A 273 6.64 -12.31 3.77
N ILE A 274 7.86 -11.80 3.75
CA ILE A 274 9.02 -12.53 3.22
C ILE A 274 9.53 -13.49 4.30
N LEU A 275 9.40 -14.79 4.05
CA LEU A 275 9.80 -15.87 4.96
C LEU A 275 10.84 -16.77 4.30
N ASP A 276 11.75 -17.32 5.10
CA ASP A 276 12.75 -18.27 4.63
C ASP A 276 12.10 -19.59 4.23
N LYS A 277 12.52 -20.15 3.10
CA LYS A 277 12.10 -21.48 2.66
C LYS A 277 12.68 -22.52 3.61
N ARG A 278 11.94 -23.63 3.78
CA ARG A 278 12.48 -24.80 4.52
C ARG A 278 13.70 -25.40 3.84
N ASP A 279 13.64 -25.49 2.52
CA ASP A 279 14.77 -25.82 1.65
C ASP A 279 15.03 -24.62 0.73
N PRO A 280 16.16 -23.90 0.91
CA PRO A 280 16.54 -22.77 0.06
C PRO A 280 16.58 -23.10 -1.44
N THR A 281 16.76 -24.38 -1.79
CA THR A 281 16.83 -24.87 -3.17
C THR A 281 15.49 -25.32 -3.74
N ALA A 282 14.44 -25.47 -2.94
CA ALA A 282 13.09 -25.80 -3.41
C ALA A 282 12.39 -24.59 -4.08
N HIS A 283 11.34 -24.87 -4.86
CA HIS A 283 10.43 -23.88 -5.45
C HIS A 283 11.15 -22.78 -6.27
N GLN A 284 12.13 -23.16 -7.08
CA GLN A 284 12.95 -22.24 -7.89
C GLN A 284 12.13 -21.49 -8.94
N GLU A 285 11.06 -22.12 -9.42
CA GLU A 285 10.05 -21.55 -10.30
C GLU A 285 9.32 -20.36 -9.66
N LEU A 286 9.16 -20.35 -8.33
CA LEU A 286 8.58 -19.23 -7.58
C LEU A 286 9.64 -18.17 -7.26
N SER A 287 10.72 -18.58 -6.61
CA SER A 287 11.82 -17.71 -6.18
C SER A 287 13.14 -18.44 -6.27
N LYS A 288 14.16 -17.81 -6.86
CA LYS A 288 15.54 -18.35 -6.83
C LYS A 288 16.30 -17.98 -5.56
N LEU A 289 15.68 -17.21 -4.67
CA LEU A 289 16.25 -16.79 -3.39
C LEU A 289 15.98 -17.83 -2.30
N HIS A 290 16.65 -17.69 -1.16
CA HIS A 290 16.41 -18.51 0.04
C HIS A 290 15.04 -18.25 0.69
N ASN A 291 14.31 -17.23 0.25
CA ASN A 291 13.04 -16.80 0.81
C ASN A 291 11.92 -16.76 -0.24
N LEU A 292 10.69 -16.69 0.26
CA LEU A 292 9.45 -16.63 -0.49
C LEU A 292 8.51 -15.57 0.14
N GLY A 293 7.81 -14.80 -0.69
CA GLY A 293 6.79 -13.87 -0.23
C GLY A 293 5.47 -14.60 -0.03
N ILE A 294 5.00 -14.72 1.20
CA ILE A 294 3.76 -15.40 1.58
C ILE A 294 2.68 -14.37 1.91
N MET A 295 1.48 -14.55 1.40
CA MET A 295 0.28 -13.81 1.83
C MET A 295 -0.87 -14.79 2.12
N LEU A 296 -1.79 -14.40 3.00
CA LEU A 296 -3.01 -15.16 3.27
C LEU A 296 -4.20 -14.58 2.46
N PRO A 297 -5.25 -15.38 2.21
CA PRO A 297 -6.51 -14.87 1.69
C PRO A 297 -7.04 -13.73 2.55
N TYR A 298 -7.09 -12.52 1.98
CA TYR A 298 -7.50 -11.33 2.73
C TYR A 298 -8.92 -10.85 2.38
N THR A 299 -9.62 -11.54 1.48
CA THR A 299 -11.00 -11.22 1.09
C THR A 299 -11.85 -12.47 1.04
N ALA A 300 -13.16 -12.32 1.23
CA ALA A 300 -14.13 -13.40 1.02
C ALA A 300 -14.01 -14.03 -0.38
N LEU A 301 -13.70 -13.25 -1.43
CA LEU A 301 -13.43 -13.80 -2.77
C LEU A 301 -12.27 -14.81 -2.76
N HIS A 302 -11.16 -14.46 -2.11
CA HIS A 302 -10.00 -15.36 -2.03
C HIS A 302 -10.35 -16.64 -1.27
N HIS A 303 -11.04 -16.54 -0.14
CA HIS A 303 -11.46 -17.72 0.61
C HIS A 303 -12.39 -18.63 -0.19
N LEU A 304 -13.37 -18.06 -0.91
CA LEU A 304 -14.26 -18.82 -1.78
C LEU A 304 -13.52 -19.50 -2.93
N LEU A 305 -12.51 -18.84 -3.52
CA LEU A 305 -11.65 -19.47 -4.53
C LEU A 305 -10.90 -20.67 -3.94
N PHE A 306 -10.28 -20.54 -2.76
CA PHE A 306 -9.57 -21.65 -2.11
C PHE A 306 -10.49 -22.81 -1.70
N GLN A 307 -11.80 -22.60 -1.51
CA GLN A 307 -12.75 -23.70 -1.30
C GLN A 307 -12.98 -24.56 -2.56
N LYS A 308 -12.74 -23.99 -3.75
CA LYS A 308 -12.94 -24.64 -5.04
C LYS A 308 -11.64 -25.12 -5.68
N LEU A 309 -10.52 -24.52 -5.31
CA LEU A 309 -9.19 -24.81 -5.82
C LEU A 309 -8.65 -26.13 -5.26
N LYS A 310 -8.01 -26.94 -6.11
CA LYS A 310 -7.27 -28.14 -5.68
C LYS A 310 -5.81 -27.82 -5.35
N SER A 311 -5.24 -26.83 -6.03
CA SER A 311 -3.88 -26.36 -5.76
C SER A 311 -3.76 -25.78 -4.34
N PRO A 312 -2.66 -26.06 -3.61
CA PRO A 312 -2.47 -25.54 -2.25
C PRO A 312 -2.12 -24.05 -2.20
N LEU A 313 -1.76 -23.44 -3.35
CA LEU A 313 -1.35 -22.06 -3.44
C LEU A 313 -1.73 -21.42 -4.79
N LEU A 314 -1.76 -20.10 -4.79
CA LEU A 314 -1.82 -19.26 -5.99
C LEU A 314 -0.63 -18.31 -6.00
N VAL A 315 0.07 -18.23 -7.11
CA VAL A 315 0.93 -17.09 -7.39
C VAL A 315 0.06 -15.85 -7.50
N MET A 316 0.44 -14.75 -6.84
CA MET A 316 -0.27 -13.46 -6.91
C MET A 316 0.74 -12.35 -7.17
N THR A 317 0.74 -11.81 -8.39
CA THR A 317 1.61 -10.68 -8.77
C THR A 317 0.78 -9.53 -9.32
N SER A 318 1.21 -8.28 -9.11
CA SER A 318 0.50 -7.10 -9.60
C SER A 318 0.33 -7.14 -11.11
N ALA A 319 -0.88 -6.87 -11.63
CA ALA A 319 -1.15 -6.81 -13.06
C ALA A 319 -0.64 -5.48 -13.64
N ASN A 320 0.66 -5.45 -13.94
CA ASN A 320 1.30 -4.33 -14.61
C ASN A 320 2.36 -4.77 -15.62
N ALA A 321 2.41 -4.05 -16.74
CA ALA A 321 3.61 -4.07 -17.57
C ALA A 321 4.78 -3.51 -16.74
N PRO A 322 6.03 -3.95 -17.01
CA PRO A 322 7.19 -3.41 -16.33
C PRO A 322 7.22 -1.87 -16.39
N GLY A 323 7.21 -1.24 -15.21
CA GLY A 323 7.26 0.21 -15.07
C GLY A 323 5.92 0.94 -15.22
N THR A 324 4.77 0.26 -15.28
CA THR A 324 3.46 0.92 -15.23
C THR A 324 2.76 0.69 -13.88
N PRO A 325 1.83 1.57 -13.47
CA PRO A 325 0.98 1.34 -12.31
C PRO A 325 0.07 0.11 -12.48
N MET A 326 -0.36 -0.52 -11.37
CA MET A 326 -1.21 -1.73 -11.35
C MET A 326 -2.63 -1.49 -11.88
N ILE A 327 -3.03 -2.11 -12.98
CA ILE A 327 -4.33 -1.86 -13.64
C ILE A 327 -5.51 -2.04 -12.66
N THR A 328 -6.51 -1.15 -12.73
CA THR A 328 -7.68 -1.14 -11.82
C THR A 328 -9.01 -1.33 -12.54
N ASP A 329 -9.12 -0.99 -13.83
CA ASP A 329 -10.33 -1.05 -14.65
C ASP A 329 -10.35 -2.27 -15.60
N THR A 330 -11.57 -2.73 -15.91
CA THR A 330 -11.79 -3.97 -16.67
C THR A 330 -11.40 -3.79 -18.15
N GLU A 331 -11.67 -2.63 -18.71
CA GLU A 331 -11.39 -2.31 -20.11
C GLU A 331 -9.89 -2.36 -20.39
N THR A 332 -9.08 -1.72 -19.54
CA THR A 332 -7.62 -1.70 -19.69
C THR A 332 -7.00 -3.08 -19.51
N ILE A 333 -7.51 -3.93 -18.58
CA ILE A 333 -6.94 -5.27 -18.39
C ILE A 333 -7.27 -6.19 -19.58
N ILE A 334 -8.45 -6.05 -20.18
CA ILE A 334 -8.81 -6.76 -21.42
C ILE A 334 -7.85 -6.34 -22.54
N GLU A 335 -7.67 -5.03 -22.76
CA GLU A 335 -6.82 -4.53 -23.84
C GLU A 335 -5.35 -4.89 -23.67
N LYS A 336 -4.80 -4.72 -22.46
CA LYS A 336 -3.35 -4.84 -22.23
C LYS A 336 -2.88 -6.24 -21.89
N MET A 337 -3.76 -7.10 -21.39
CA MET A 337 -3.38 -8.44 -20.93
C MET A 337 -4.21 -9.54 -21.58
N GLY A 338 -5.54 -9.36 -21.69
CA GLY A 338 -6.43 -10.33 -22.33
C GLY A 338 -6.15 -10.52 -23.81
N LYS A 339 -6.36 -9.48 -24.62
CA LYS A 339 -6.20 -9.50 -26.09
C LYS A 339 -4.76 -9.76 -26.55
N THR A 340 -3.79 -9.50 -25.68
CA THR A 340 -2.37 -9.80 -25.92
C THR A 340 -2.01 -11.26 -25.62
N GLY A 341 -2.93 -12.04 -25.03
CA GLY A 341 -2.70 -13.43 -24.64
C GLY A 341 -1.82 -13.60 -23.40
N VAL A 342 -1.66 -12.55 -22.58
CA VAL A 342 -0.90 -12.63 -21.32
C VAL A 342 -1.68 -13.40 -20.27
N VAL A 343 -2.99 -13.14 -20.21
CA VAL A 343 -3.95 -13.88 -19.39
C VAL A 343 -5.00 -14.49 -20.30
N SER A 344 -5.47 -15.70 -19.99
CA SER A 344 -6.52 -16.36 -20.77
C SER A 344 -7.92 -15.92 -20.36
N HIS A 345 -8.12 -15.60 -19.07
CA HIS A 345 -9.40 -15.15 -18.53
C HIS A 345 -9.21 -14.08 -17.45
N ILE A 346 -10.28 -13.36 -17.16
CA ILE A 346 -10.31 -12.22 -16.25
C ILE A 346 -11.51 -12.38 -15.30
N LEU A 347 -11.23 -12.65 -14.03
CA LEU A 347 -12.22 -12.60 -12.95
C LEU A 347 -12.33 -11.16 -12.44
N THR A 348 -13.47 -10.51 -12.68
CA THR A 348 -13.70 -9.09 -12.37
C THR A 348 -15.03 -8.86 -11.66
N HIS A 349 -15.25 -7.64 -11.21
CA HIS A 349 -16.49 -7.19 -10.59
C HIS A 349 -16.86 -5.77 -11.01
N ASN A 350 -18.10 -5.35 -10.77
CA ASN A 350 -18.56 -3.99 -11.11
C ASN A 350 -18.40 -2.96 -9.96
N ARG A 351 -17.79 -3.30 -8.82
CA ARG A 351 -17.39 -2.27 -7.84
C ARG A 351 -16.15 -1.51 -8.33
N GLU A 352 -16.23 -0.19 -8.42
CA GLU A 352 -15.08 0.66 -8.74
C GLU A 352 -13.97 0.53 -7.69
N ILE A 353 -12.71 0.57 -8.15
CA ILE A 353 -11.53 0.75 -7.30
C ILE A 353 -11.12 2.22 -7.47
N VAL A 354 -11.53 3.04 -6.51
CA VAL A 354 -11.35 4.50 -6.54
C VAL A 354 -9.89 4.88 -6.32
N ASN A 355 -9.23 4.19 -5.39
CA ASN A 355 -7.84 4.46 -5.06
C ASN A 355 -7.04 3.17 -5.18
N ARG A 356 -6.05 3.19 -6.07
CA ARG A 356 -5.13 2.06 -6.29
C ARG A 356 -4.34 1.78 -5.01
N CYS A 357 -4.16 0.49 -4.71
CA CYS A 357 -3.41 0.07 -3.53
C CYS A 357 -2.79 -1.31 -3.77
N ASP A 358 -1.49 -1.35 -4.05
CA ASP A 358 -0.71 -2.60 -4.13
C ASP A 358 -0.67 -3.31 -2.77
N ASP A 359 -0.29 -4.59 -2.75
CA ASP A 359 -0.05 -5.29 -1.47
C ASP A 359 1.19 -4.75 -0.76
N SER A 360 1.07 -4.54 0.56
CA SER A 360 2.22 -4.26 1.41
C SER A 360 3.18 -5.44 1.47
N VAL A 361 4.48 -5.16 1.61
CA VAL A 361 5.52 -6.19 1.76
C VAL A 361 6.30 -5.92 3.03
N VAL A 362 6.42 -6.94 3.89
CA VAL A 362 7.14 -6.88 5.17
C VAL A 362 8.21 -7.97 5.20
N ARG A 363 9.34 -7.68 5.83
CA ARG A 363 10.43 -8.64 6.07
C ARG A 363 11.07 -8.34 7.41
N ASP A 364 11.25 -9.35 8.26
CA ASP A 364 11.91 -9.22 9.57
C ASP A 364 11.27 -8.11 10.45
N GLY A 365 9.96 -7.90 10.32
CA GLY A 365 9.22 -6.80 10.98
C GLY A 365 9.33 -5.42 10.32
N TYR A 366 10.18 -5.25 9.29
CA TYR A 366 10.36 -3.99 8.58
C TYR A 366 9.51 -3.91 7.31
N ILE A 367 8.94 -2.73 7.07
CA ILE A 367 8.15 -2.45 5.88
C ILE A 367 9.09 -2.23 4.69
N ILE A 368 9.04 -3.13 3.70
CA ILE A 368 9.76 -3.00 2.43
C ILE A 368 8.91 -2.24 1.40
N ARG A 369 7.58 -2.45 1.45
CA ARG A 369 6.61 -1.71 0.64
C ARG A 369 5.42 -1.32 1.50
N LEU A 370 5.23 -0.02 1.67
CA LEU A 370 4.08 0.55 2.38
C LEU A 370 2.89 0.72 1.42
N SER A 371 1.86 -0.11 1.57
CA SER A 371 0.66 -0.07 0.71
C SER A 371 -0.57 -0.67 1.43
N ARG A 372 -1.37 -1.57 0.84
CA ARG A 372 -2.62 -2.09 1.40
C ARG A 372 -2.46 -2.61 2.83
N GLY A 373 -3.45 -2.35 3.68
CA GLY A 373 -3.45 -2.79 5.09
C GLY A 373 -2.73 -1.83 6.04
N LEU A 374 -1.79 -1.04 5.52
CA LEU A 374 -0.98 -0.09 6.30
C LEU A 374 -1.18 1.35 5.84
N ALA A 375 -1.28 1.54 4.54
CA ALA A 375 -1.36 2.83 3.88
C ALA A 375 -2.82 3.21 3.53
N PRO A 376 -3.15 4.51 3.49
CA PRO A 376 -2.28 5.62 3.85
C PRO A 376 -1.96 5.55 5.36
N ILE A 377 -0.69 5.76 5.71
CA ILE A 377 -0.23 5.68 7.10
C ILE A 377 -0.16 7.09 7.67
N ARG A 378 -0.55 7.22 8.93
CA ARG A 378 -0.55 8.49 9.65
C ARG A 378 0.42 8.41 10.81
N THR A 379 1.40 9.30 10.80
CA THR A 379 2.44 9.40 11.82
C THR A 379 2.35 10.77 12.49
N ARG A 380 2.30 10.80 13.83
CA ARG A 380 2.35 12.06 14.58
C ARG A 380 3.77 12.60 14.59
N MET A 381 3.94 13.86 14.22
CA MET A 381 5.24 14.51 14.15
C MET A 381 5.03 16.03 14.28
N ASP A 382 5.97 16.73 14.89
CA ASP A 382 5.97 18.20 14.93
C ASP A 382 7.03 18.73 13.95
N LEU A 383 6.55 19.25 12.81
CA LEU A 383 7.34 19.96 11.79
C LEU A 383 6.93 21.44 11.72
N GLY A 384 6.25 21.97 12.74
CA GLY A 384 5.69 23.32 12.78
C GLY A 384 4.33 23.46 12.08
N ASP A 385 3.94 24.70 11.81
CA ASP A 385 2.57 25.04 11.35
C ASP A 385 2.37 24.95 9.83
N ARG A 386 3.47 24.93 9.06
CA ARG A 386 3.40 24.97 7.60
C ARG A 386 2.96 23.63 7.03
N GLN A 387 2.15 23.67 5.99
CA GLN A 387 1.71 22.45 5.31
C GLN A 387 2.74 22.04 4.25
N ILE A 388 3.20 20.79 4.29
CA ILE A 388 4.32 20.32 3.47
C ILE A 388 3.90 19.13 2.62
N LEU A 389 4.25 19.14 1.34
CA LEU A 389 4.14 17.99 0.44
C LEU A 389 5.54 17.43 0.16
N GLY A 390 5.77 16.15 0.45
CA GLY A 390 6.91 15.39 -0.05
C GLY A 390 6.51 14.57 -1.27
N VAL A 391 7.14 14.81 -2.43
CA VAL A 391 6.83 14.06 -3.67
C VAL A 391 7.61 12.74 -3.80
N GLY A 392 8.56 12.51 -2.90
CA GLY A 392 9.37 11.29 -2.84
C GLY A 392 10.46 11.19 -3.93
N PRO A 393 11.24 10.08 -3.88
CA PRO A 393 12.25 9.77 -4.89
C PRO A 393 11.60 9.28 -6.20
N GLU A 394 12.40 8.96 -7.21
CA GLU A 394 11.90 8.38 -8.46
C GLU A 394 11.61 6.87 -8.35
N LEU A 395 12.36 6.15 -7.51
CA LEU A 395 12.23 4.70 -7.35
C LEU A 395 11.47 4.34 -6.09
N ASN A 396 10.59 3.35 -6.19
CA ASN A 396 9.75 2.86 -5.10
C ASN A 396 9.05 3.99 -4.32
N ALA A 397 8.51 4.98 -5.04
CA ALA A 397 8.04 6.22 -4.46
C ALA A 397 6.78 6.04 -3.61
N ASN A 398 6.69 6.87 -2.58
CA ASN A 398 5.48 7.24 -1.86
C ASN A 398 5.44 8.78 -1.81
N ALA A 399 4.25 9.36 -1.76
CA ALA A 399 4.06 10.79 -1.51
C ALA A 399 3.61 10.99 -0.07
N SER A 400 4.01 12.10 0.56
CA SER A 400 3.62 12.41 1.94
C SER A 400 3.07 13.83 2.07
N ILE A 401 2.03 14.02 2.88
CA ILE A 401 1.47 15.32 3.21
C ILE A 401 1.54 15.52 4.72
N TYR A 402 2.16 16.61 5.13
CA TYR A 402 2.18 17.07 6.51
C TYR A 402 1.18 18.22 6.69
N LYS A 403 0.33 18.12 7.71
CA LYS A 403 -0.61 19.16 8.11
C LYS A 403 -0.92 19.07 9.60
N GLY A 404 -0.81 20.20 10.30
CA GLY A 404 -1.05 20.26 11.74
C GLY A 404 0.08 19.56 12.47
N GLU A 405 -0.16 18.35 12.98
CA GLU A 405 0.81 17.53 13.72
C GLU A 405 0.97 16.12 13.13
N PHE A 406 0.47 15.92 11.90
CA PHE A 406 0.42 14.60 11.27
C PHE A 406 1.06 14.61 9.89
N LEU A 407 1.95 13.65 9.69
CA LEU A 407 2.48 13.24 8.40
C LEU A 407 1.67 12.05 7.88
N ILE A 408 1.10 12.21 6.69
CA ILE A 408 0.29 11.20 6.01
C ILE A 408 1.05 10.73 4.78
N THR A 409 1.42 9.45 4.74
CA THR A 409 2.15 8.87 3.62
C THR A 409 1.24 7.96 2.80
N SER A 410 1.26 8.15 1.48
CA SER A 410 0.46 7.42 0.50
C SER A 410 0.80 5.93 0.49
N PRO A 411 -0.07 5.09 -0.10
CA PRO A 411 0.34 3.80 -0.61
C PRO A 411 1.46 3.91 -1.64
N HIS A 412 2.09 2.78 -1.94
CA HIS A 412 3.18 2.68 -2.89
C HIS A 412 2.74 3.14 -4.29
N ILE A 413 3.53 4.02 -4.89
CA ILE A 413 3.31 4.55 -6.24
C ILE A 413 4.12 3.74 -7.27
N GLY A 414 5.28 3.23 -6.85
CA GLY A 414 6.20 2.48 -7.70
C GLY A 414 7.31 3.36 -8.28
N ASN A 415 7.82 2.97 -9.45
CA ASN A 415 8.93 3.67 -10.11
C ASN A 415 8.40 4.73 -11.08
N ILE A 416 8.63 6.01 -10.80
CA ILE A 416 8.14 7.15 -11.59
C ILE A 416 9.06 7.37 -12.80
N ARG A 417 8.87 6.59 -13.86
CA ARG A 417 9.80 6.57 -15.02
C ARG A 417 9.16 6.95 -16.35
N ASN A 418 7.84 7.18 -16.39
CA ASN A 418 7.10 7.40 -17.63
C ASN A 418 5.80 8.18 -17.39
N PRO A 419 5.11 8.64 -18.45
CA PRO A 419 3.89 9.43 -18.29
C PRO A 419 2.78 8.78 -17.45
N PRO A 420 2.49 7.46 -17.58
CA PRO A 420 1.50 6.81 -16.71
C PRO A 420 1.85 6.85 -15.21
N THR A 421 3.12 6.65 -14.85
CA THR A 421 3.56 6.69 -13.45
C THR A 421 3.61 8.12 -12.89
N VAL A 422 3.90 9.11 -13.74
CA VAL A 422 3.77 10.54 -13.39
C VAL A 422 2.30 10.91 -13.15
N ALA A 423 1.39 10.46 -14.01
CA ALA A 423 -0.04 10.71 -13.83
C ALA A 423 -0.54 10.10 -12.51
N TYR A 424 -0.10 8.89 -12.18
CA TYR A 424 -0.47 8.24 -10.92
C TYR A 424 0.10 8.96 -9.68
N LEU A 425 1.32 9.51 -9.76
CA LEU A 425 1.85 10.37 -8.69
C LEU A 425 0.95 11.60 -8.48
N LYS A 426 0.58 12.31 -9.56
CA LYS A 426 -0.29 13.50 -9.48
C LYS A 426 -1.66 13.16 -8.89
N GLU A 427 -2.30 12.11 -9.40
CA GLU A 427 -3.58 11.59 -8.89
C GLU A 427 -3.51 11.27 -7.38
N THR A 428 -2.43 10.61 -6.95
CA THR A 428 -2.23 10.27 -5.53
C THR A 428 -2.08 11.51 -4.66
N ILE A 429 -1.31 12.51 -5.11
CA ILE A 429 -1.13 13.77 -4.40
C ILE A 429 -2.45 14.55 -4.31
N GLU A 430 -3.18 14.68 -5.42
CA GLU A 430 -4.49 15.32 -5.47
C GLU A 430 -5.47 14.65 -4.50
N LYS A 431 -5.46 13.31 -4.49
CA LYS A 431 -6.31 12.54 -3.60
C LYS A 431 -6.00 12.79 -2.13
N LEU A 432 -4.74 12.68 -1.73
CA LEU A 432 -4.33 12.93 -0.35
C LEU A 432 -4.62 14.37 0.06
N THR A 433 -4.36 15.33 -0.82
CA THR A 433 -4.65 16.76 -0.59
C THR A 433 -6.14 16.98 -0.36
N SER A 434 -7.00 16.35 -1.17
CA SER A 434 -8.44 16.41 -1.01
C SER A 434 -8.91 15.78 0.30
N LEU A 435 -8.47 14.55 0.60
CA LEU A 435 -8.87 13.82 1.81
C LEU A 435 -8.46 14.56 3.09
N THR A 436 -7.28 15.18 3.10
CA THR A 436 -6.75 15.93 4.24
C THR A 436 -7.16 17.40 4.25
N GLY A 437 -7.70 17.91 3.14
CA GLY A 437 -7.90 19.34 2.91
C GLY A 437 -6.62 20.15 3.08
N ALA A 438 -5.45 19.57 2.79
CA ALA A 438 -4.18 20.28 2.84
C ALA A 438 -4.05 21.26 1.67
N LYS A 439 -3.24 22.28 1.86
CA LYS A 439 -2.82 23.28 0.87
C LYS A 439 -1.32 23.47 1.07
N PRO A 440 -0.49 22.61 0.47
CA PRO A 440 0.95 22.63 0.70
C PRO A 440 1.55 23.99 0.37
N GLU A 441 2.30 24.55 1.30
CA GLU A 441 3.05 25.80 1.12
C GLU A 441 4.54 25.54 0.84
N ILE A 442 4.98 24.31 1.12
CA ILE A 442 6.31 23.79 0.82
C ILE A 442 6.16 22.49 0.06
N ILE A 443 6.93 22.32 -1.01
CA ILE A 443 7.03 21.07 -1.75
C ILE A 443 8.47 20.56 -1.65
N ALA A 444 8.67 19.54 -0.81
CA ALA A 444 9.92 18.82 -0.68
C ALA A 444 10.07 17.78 -1.80
N HIS A 445 11.24 17.76 -2.42
CA HIS A 445 11.58 16.82 -3.49
C HIS A 445 13.04 16.38 -3.38
N ASP A 446 13.39 15.25 -4.00
CA ASP A 446 14.78 14.78 -4.04
C ASP A 446 15.69 15.82 -4.72
N LEU A 447 16.92 15.97 -4.22
CA LEU A 447 17.93 16.87 -4.77
C LEU A 447 18.22 16.58 -6.25
N HIS A 448 17.99 15.35 -6.73
CA HIS A 448 18.24 14.99 -8.13
C HIS A 448 17.43 15.87 -9.10
N PRO A 449 18.11 16.67 -9.95
CA PRO A 449 17.44 17.72 -10.72
C PRO A 449 16.61 17.19 -11.90
N GLN A 450 16.85 15.95 -12.33
CA GLN A 450 16.21 15.34 -13.50
C GLN A 450 15.14 14.29 -13.15
N PHE A 451 14.88 14.00 -11.87
CA PHE A 451 13.83 13.05 -11.53
C PHE A 451 12.48 13.55 -12.00
N LEU A 452 11.63 12.62 -12.47
CA LEU A 452 10.27 12.97 -12.87
C LEU A 452 9.44 13.45 -11.67
N SER A 453 9.69 12.95 -10.46
CA SER A 453 9.06 13.47 -9.22
C SER A 453 9.48 14.92 -8.94
N THR A 454 10.77 15.26 -9.10
CA THR A 454 11.27 16.64 -9.01
C THR A 454 10.62 17.56 -10.05
N ARG A 455 10.37 17.06 -11.27
CA ARG A 455 9.64 17.82 -12.28
C ARG A 455 8.19 18.09 -11.84
N VAL A 456 7.49 17.09 -11.32
CA VAL A 456 6.13 17.26 -10.78
C VAL A 456 6.11 18.30 -9.66
N ALA A 457 7.08 18.26 -8.73
CA ALA A 457 7.19 19.26 -7.67
C ALA A 457 7.31 20.69 -8.23
N ARG A 458 8.17 20.89 -9.24
CA ARG A 458 8.34 22.21 -9.89
C ARG A 458 7.06 22.69 -10.55
N GLU A 459 6.41 21.84 -11.35
CA GLU A 459 5.14 22.16 -12.00
C GLU A 459 4.08 22.59 -10.97
N MET A 460 3.95 21.84 -9.87
CA MET A 460 3.01 22.18 -8.80
C MET A 460 3.37 23.47 -8.07
N ALA A 461 4.66 23.72 -7.83
CA ALA A 461 5.12 24.97 -7.19
C ALA A 461 4.80 26.19 -8.06
N ASP A 462 4.99 26.08 -9.38
CA ASP A 462 4.65 27.14 -10.34
C ASP A 462 3.14 27.41 -10.35
N GLU A 463 2.30 26.37 -10.23
CA GLU A 463 0.83 26.49 -10.20
C GLU A 463 0.30 27.06 -8.88
N THR A 464 0.91 26.71 -7.75
CA THR A 464 0.39 27.01 -6.41
C THR A 464 1.09 28.17 -5.71
N GLY A 465 2.28 28.56 -6.18
CA GLY A 465 3.18 29.50 -5.50
C GLY A 465 3.90 28.90 -4.28
N ALA A 466 3.89 27.57 -4.12
CA ALA A 466 4.56 26.89 -3.01
C ALA A 466 6.10 26.97 -3.13
N VAL A 467 6.78 26.95 -1.99
CA VAL A 467 8.25 27.00 -1.94
C VAL A 467 8.83 25.60 -2.19
N LEU A 468 9.70 25.47 -3.18
CA LEU A 468 10.43 24.21 -3.41
C LEU A 468 11.54 24.02 -2.37
N CYS A 469 11.63 22.80 -1.83
CA CYS A 469 12.65 22.38 -0.88
C CYS A 469 13.39 21.15 -1.42
N PRO A 470 14.55 21.31 -2.07
CA PRO A 470 15.37 20.17 -2.48
C PRO A 470 16.00 19.50 -1.24
N VAL A 471 15.83 18.19 -1.12
CA VAL A 471 16.35 17.38 0.01
C VAL A 471 17.27 16.30 -0.52
N GLN A 472 18.47 16.19 0.06
CA GLN A 472 19.42 15.17 -0.35
C GLN A 472 18.96 13.76 0.07
N HIS A 473 19.06 12.80 -0.85
CA HIS A 473 18.50 11.45 -0.73
C HIS A 473 18.89 10.69 0.55
N HIS A 474 20.17 10.67 0.89
CA HIS A 474 20.69 9.90 2.02
C HIS A 474 20.39 10.58 3.37
N LYS A 475 20.41 11.92 3.39
CA LYS A 475 19.93 12.73 4.52
C LYS A 475 18.44 12.45 4.77
N ALA A 476 17.63 12.32 3.71
CA ALA A 476 16.22 11.96 3.82
C ALA A 476 16.02 10.55 4.40
N HIS A 477 16.83 9.56 3.98
CA HIS A 477 16.80 8.21 4.59
C HIS A 477 17.05 8.25 6.10
N ILE A 478 18.08 8.97 6.55
CA ILE A 478 18.39 9.08 7.98
C ILE A 478 17.26 9.83 8.71
N ALA A 479 16.78 10.95 8.14
CA ALA A 479 15.70 11.75 8.70
C ALA A 479 14.36 10.98 8.78
N SER A 480 14.15 9.95 7.96
CA SER A 480 12.95 9.10 8.02
C SER A 480 12.93 8.20 9.26
N VAL A 481 14.10 7.93 9.85
CA VAL A 481 14.25 7.10 11.05
C VAL A 481 14.15 7.96 12.31
N THR A 482 14.77 9.14 12.32
CA THR A 482 14.81 10.02 13.50
C THR A 482 15.01 11.49 13.12
N THR A 483 14.54 12.39 13.99
CA THR A 483 14.79 13.84 13.90
C THR A 483 15.83 14.32 14.92
N GLU A 484 16.34 13.42 15.75
CA GLU A 484 17.37 13.70 16.75
C GLU A 484 18.76 13.79 16.14
N ASP A 485 19.72 14.31 16.91
CA ASP A 485 21.13 14.34 16.51
C ASP A 485 21.73 12.93 16.58
N VAL A 486 22.22 12.43 15.45
CA VAL A 486 22.71 11.05 15.31
C VAL A 486 23.92 10.96 14.39
N ILE A 487 24.64 9.84 14.51
CA ILE A 487 25.48 9.32 13.44
C ILE A 487 24.62 8.37 12.60
N GLY A 488 24.22 8.83 11.41
CA GLY A 488 23.42 8.04 10.48
C GLY A 488 24.28 7.41 9.40
N ILE A 489 24.05 6.12 9.14
CA ILE A 489 24.70 5.38 8.05
C ILE A 489 23.64 5.13 6.98
N SER A 490 23.86 5.63 5.77
CA SER A 490 22.96 5.44 4.64
C SER A 490 23.62 4.58 3.58
N ILE A 491 23.05 3.39 3.38
CA ILE A 491 23.54 2.35 2.47
C ILE A 491 22.49 2.18 1.38
N ASP A 492 22.84 2.53 0.16
CA ASP A 492 21.92 2.50 -0.98
C ASP A 492 22.65 2.15 -2.30
N GLY A 493 21.87 1.89 -3.35
CA GLY A 493 22.34 1.70 -4.70
C GLY A 493 22.73 3.01 -5.40
N VAL A 494 21.86 4.03 -5.40
CA VAL A 494 22.09 5.29 -6.14
C VAL A 494 21.31 6.42 -5.49
N GLY A 495 22.02 7.42 -4.95
CA GLY A 495 21.44 8.72 -4.65
C GLY A 495 22.31 9.88 -5.14
N TYR A 496 21.67 11.00 -5.48
CA TYR A 496 22.36 12.19 -5.98
C TYR A 496 23.14 12.88 -4.85
N GLY A 497 24.44 13.04 -5.05
CA GLY A 497 25.31 13.77 -4.13
C GLY A 497 25.18 15.29 -4.28
N GLU A 498 25.49 16.03 -3.22
CA GLU A 498 25.53 17.50 -3.26
C GLU A 498 26.66 18.03 -4.15
N ASP A 499 27.65 17.18 -4.44
CA ASP A 499 28.76 17.42 -5.37
C ASP A 499 28.47 16.97 -6.81
N GLY A 500 27.23 16.51 -7.08
CA GLY A 500 26.82 15.98 -8.38
C GLY A 500 27.37 14.59 -8.70
N THR A 501 28.00 13.90 -7.74
CA THR A 501 28.44 12.50 -7.87
C THR A 501 27.36 11.54 -7.37
N ILE A 502 27.62 10.23 -7.49
CA ILE A 502 26.69 9.19 -7.07
C ILE A 502 27.08 8.69 -5.68
N TRP A 503 26.17 8.79 -4.73
CA TRP A 503 26.35 8.35 -3.35
C TRP A 503 25.58 7.04 -3.10
N GLY A 504 25.94 6.35 -2.01
CA GLY A 504 25.28 5.09 -1.59
C GLY A 504 26.00 4.35 -0.47
N GLY A 505 27.01 4.95 0.15
CA GLY A 505 27.79 4.38 1.24
C GLY A 505 28.27 5.47 2.16
N GLU A 506 27.32 6.23 2.70
CA GLU A 506 27.56 7.51 3.36
C GLU A 506 27.37 7.43 4.86
N VAL A 507 28.20 8.17 5.60
CA VAL A 507 28.04 8.42 7.04
C VAL A 507 27.82 9.90 7.26
N PHE A 508 26.73 10.26 7.93
CA PHE A 508 26.41 11.63 8.31
C PHE A 508 26.36 11.80 9.82
N ALA A 509 26.70 12.99 10.30
CA ALA A 509 26.57 13.40 11.69
C ALA A 509 25.68 14.66 11.77
N GLY A 510 24.73 14.66 12.69
CA GLY A 510 23.83 15.81 12.93
C GLY A 510 22.36 15.39 12.95
N SER A 511 21.48 16.36 12.73
CA SER A 511 20.03 16.17 12.67
C SER A 511 19.44 16.94 11.49
N PRO A 512 18.14 16.79 11.19
CA PRO A 512 17.47 17.65 10.21
C PRO A 512 17.49 19.14 10.61
N SER A 513 17.51 19.45 11.91
CA SER A 513 17.47 20.84 12.41
C SER A 513 18.86 21.50 12.49
N SER A 514 19.91 20.76 12.86
CA SER A 514 21.30 21.25 12.85
C SER A 514 21.94 21.14 11.46
N GLY A 515 21.35 20.32 10.58
CA GLY A 515 21.91 19.94 9.31
C GLY A 515 22.84 18.72 9.45
N TYR A 516 22.86 17.88 8.42
CA TYR A 516 23.75 16.72 8.38
C TYR A 516 25.08 17.07 7.72
N ALA A 517 26.18 16.87 8.44
CA ALA A 517 27.54 16.92 7.92
C ALA A 517 27.99 15.53 7.45
N ARG A 518 28.53 15.42 6.23
CA ARG A 518 29.08 14.16 5.69
C ARG A 518 30.38 13.84 6.44
N ALA A 519 30.33 12.87 7.34
CA ALA A 519 31.43 12.50 8.24
C ALA A 519 32.35 11.41 7.65
N GLY A 520 31.84 10.61 6.71
CA GLY A 520 32.62 9.57 6.02
C GLY A 520 31.87 9.00 4.83
N HIS A 521 32.59 8.32 3.94
CA HIS A 521 32.03 7.61 2.79
C HIS A 521 32.99 6.53 2.30
N LEU A 522 32.49 5.59 1.48
CA LEU A 522 33.33 4.62 0.78
C LEU A 522 34.34 5.30 -0.15
N GLU A 523 35.45 4.62 -0.47
CA GLU A 523 36.43 5.15 -1.42
C GLU A 523 35.76 5.43 -2.78
N PRO A 524 35.93 6.63 -3.36
CA PRO A 524 35.33 6.94 -4.66
C PRO A 524 35.91 6.09 -5.80
N VAL A 525 35.04 5.40 -6.52
CA VAL A 525 35.41 4.54 -7.67
C VAL A 525 34.70 5.01 -8.93
N LEU A 526 35.21 4.59 -10.10
CA LEU A 526 34.58 4.91 -11.38
C LEU A 526 33.47 3.90 -11.68
N MET A 527 32.38 4.36 -12.28
CA MET A 527 31.22 3.54 -12.66
C MET A 527 31.08 3.49 -14.20
N PRO A 528 31.76 2.57 -14.90
CA PRO A 528 31.86 2.61 -16.34
C PRO A 528 30.54 2.32 -17.06
N GLY A 529 30.02 3.33 -17.76
CA GLY A 529 28.74 3.27 -18.48
C GLY A 529 27.54 3.78 -17.68
N GLY A 530 27.74 4.37 -16.50
CA GLY A 530 26.64 4.90 -15.69
C GLY A 530 25.62 3.81 -15.37
N ASP A 531 24.35 4.04 -15.70
CA ASP A 531 23.24 3.09 -15.48
C ASP A 531 23.49 1.68 -16.02
N LEU A 532 24.34 1.52 -17.05
CA LEU A 532 24.72 0.21 -17.55
C LEU A 532 25.45 -0.64 -16.49
N ALA A 533 26.19 -0.02 -15.57
CA ALA A 533 26.89 -0.73 -14.50
C ALA A 533 25.93 -1.36 -13.48
N GLY A 534 24.72 -0.83 -13.31
CA GLY A 534 23.68 -1.45 -12.51
C GLY A 534 22.96 -2.62 -13.22
N LYS A 535 23.05 -2.70 -14.55
CA LYS A 535 22.50 -3.82 -15.35
C LYS A 535 23.52 -4.91 -15.62
N PHE A 536 24.78 -4.55 -15.74
CA PHE A 536 25.92 -5.42 -15.99
C PHE A 536 26.96 -5.20 -14.88
N PRO A 537 26.73 -5.83 -13.69
CA PRO A 537 27.57 -5.68 -12.50
C PRO A 537 29.07 -5.88 -12.75
N GLU A 538 29.45 -6.69 -13.74
CA GLU A 538 30.84 -6.96 -14.11
C GLU A 538 31.60 -5.68 -14.47
N ARG A 539 30.92 -4.65 -14.97
CA ARG A 539 31.53 -3.33 -15.25
C ARG A 539 32.12 -2.69 -14.00
N MET A 540 31.49 -2.91 -12.84
CA MET A 540 31.98 -2.36 -11.58
C MET A 540 33.27 -3.03 -11.10
N ILE A 541 33.52 -4.29 -11.47
CA ILE A 541 34.78 -4.96 -11.12
C ILE A 541 35.97 -4.16 -11.67
N TYR A 542 35.94 -3.81 -12.96
CA TYR A 542 36.99 -3.01 -13.58
C TYR A 542 36.99 -1.54 -13.09
N GLY A 543 35.82 -1.00 -12.75
CA GLY A 543 35.70 0.35 -12.18
C GLY A 543 36.37 0.49 -10.80
N ILE A 544 36.30 -0.56 -9.98
CA ILE A 544 36.93 -0.65 -8.65
C ILE A 544 38.39 -1.08 -8.76
N LEU A 545 38.70 -2.07 -9.60
CA LEU A 545 40.03 -2.65 -9.77
C LEU A 545 40.48 -2.56 -11.25
N PRO A 546 40.93 -1.40 -11.75
CA PRO A 546 41.28 -1.23 -13.16
C PRO A 546 42.66 -1.83 -13.51
N ASN A 547 42.78 -3.15 -13.46
CA ASN A 547 44.04 -3.89 -13.65
C ASN A 547 43.90 -5.07 -14.64
N GLU A 548 45.01 -5.73 -14.98
CA GLU A 548 45.00 -6.86 -15.93
C GLU A 548 44.26 -8.11 -15.42
N GLU A 549 44.21 -8.31 -14.10
CA GLU A 549 43.51 -9.44 -13.48
C GLU A 549 41.99 -9.33 -13.69
N SER A 550 41.43 -8.14 -13.45
CA SER A 550 40.01 -7.87 -13.71
C SER A 550 39.66 -8.02 -15.18
N LEU A 551 40.52 -7.60 -16.11
CA LEU A 551 40.30 -7.78 -17.56
C LEU A 551 40.32 -9.26 -17.95
N SER A 552 41.26 -10.03 -17.41
CA SER A 552 41.34 -11.47 -17.61
C SER A 552 40.09 -12.19 -17.10
N LEU A 553 39.58 -11.76 -15.93
CA LEU A 553 38.31 -12.27 -15.39
C LEU A 553 37.13 -11.96 -16.32
N LEU A 554 36.99 -10.71 -16.76
CA LEU A 554 35.94 -10.32 -17.69
C LEU A 554 36.01 -11.09 -19.00
N GLN A 555 37.21 -11.29 -19.54
CA GLN A 555 37.43 -12.10 -20.75
C GLN A 555 36.98 -13.55 -20.52
N SER A 556 37.31 -14.15 -19.36
CA SER A 556 36.86 -15.51 -19.01
C SER A 556 35.34 -15.66 -18.90
N ARG A 557 34.63 -14.56 -18.63
CA ARG A 557 33.15 -14.46 -18.61
C ARG A 557 32.53 -14.10 -19.96
N GLY A 558 33.32 -14.13 -21.04
CA GLY A 558 32.83 -13.96 -22.40
C GLY A 558 32.80 -12.53 -22.92
N TRP A 559 33.47 -11.58 -22.25
CA TRP A 559 33.70 -10.26 -22.82
C TRP A 559 34.71 -10.34 -23.97
N ASP A 560 34.36 -9.80 -25.13
CA ASP A 560 35.26 -9.76 -26.28
C ASP A 560 36.33 -8.65 -26.16
N ASP A 561 37.41 -8.77 -26.95
CA ASP A 561 38.54 -7.84 -26.92
C ASP A 561 38.12 -6.38 -27.22
N MET A 562 37.06 -6.20 -28.02
CA MET A 562 36.56 -4.87 -28.36
C MET A 562 35.85 -4.24 -27.15
N ALA A 563 35.00 -4.98 -26.46
CA ALA A 563 34.29 -4.55 -25.26
C ALA A 563 35.27 -4.22 -24.13
N LEU A 564 36.29 -5.05 -23.92
CA LEU A 564 37.37 -4.80 -22.95
C LEU A 564 38.13 -3.52 -23.30
N LYS A 565 38.52 -3.35 -24.57
CA LYS A 565 39.22 -2.13 -25.02
C LYS A 565 38.37 -0.87 -24.86
N ILE A 566 37.08 -0.94 -25.15
CA ILE A 566 36.14 0.17 -24.92
C ILE A 566 36.06 0.49 -23.43
N LEU A 567 35.95 -0.52 -22.57
CA LEU A 567 35.89 -0.35 -21.12
C LEU A 567 37.15 0.32 -20.58
N GLN A 568 38.34 -0.18 -20.95
CA GLN A 568 39.64 0.40 -20.61
C GLN A 568 39.73 1.87 -21.05
N GLN A 569 39.39 2.16 -22.32
CA GLN A 569 39.44 3.53 -22.84
C GLN A 569 38.44 4.45 -22.15
N SER A 570 37.25 3.95 -21.80
CA SER A 570 36.23 4.73 -21.10
C SER A 570 36.71 5.15 -19.71
N VAL A 571 37.33 4.23 -18.97
CA VAL A 571 37.93 4.50 -17.66
C VAL A 571 39.14 5.42 -17.77
N ALA A 572 40.09 5.11 -18.67
CA ALA A 572 41.31 5.89 -18.84
C ALA A 572 41.03 7.34 -19.25
N ARG A 573 40.01 7.57 -20.10
CA ARG A 573 39.62 8.91 -20.58
C ARG A 573 38.54 9.58 -19.74
N ARG A 574 38.06 8.92 -18.68
CA ARG A 574 36.91 9.37 -17.88
C ARG A 574 35.66 9.70 -18.73
N PHE A 575 35.42 8.92 -19.77
CA PHE A 575 34.27 9.07 -20.66
C PHE A 575 33.13 8.18 -20.16
N ASN A 576 31.96 8.77 -19.88
CA ASN A 576 30.78 8.07 -19.35
C ASN A 576 31.09 7.18 -18.13
N THR A 577 31.95 7.68 -17.23
CA THR A 577 32.42 6.99 -16.02
C THR A 577 32.20 7.90 -14.81
N PRO A 578 30.93 8.15 -14.42
CA PRO A 578 30.66 8.92 -13.22
C PRO A 578 31.37 8.30 -12.01
N VAL A 579 31.74 9.16 -11.06
CA VAL A 579 32.32 8.72 -9.79
C VAL A 579 31.19 8.28 -8.86
N THR A 580 31.37 7.16 -8.18
CA THR A 580 30.41 6.62 -7.22
C THR A 580 31.07 6.21 -5.91
N THR A 581 30.31 6.33 -4.83
CA THR A 581 30.63 5.86 -3.47
C THR A 581 29.59 4.86 -2.99
N SER A 582 28.88 4.23 -3.92
CA SER A 582 27.73 3.36 -3.65
C SER A 582 28.12 1.99 -3.11
N THR A 583 27.54 1.62 -1.95
CA THR A 583 27.67 0.27 -1.40
C THR A 583 26.97 -0.75 -2.28
N GLY A 584 25.82 -0.39 -2.87
CA GLY A 584 25.13 -1.29 -3.80
C GLY A 584 25.98 -1.66 -5.01
N ARG A 585 26.77 -0.73 -5.55
CA ARG A 585 27.70 -1.02 -6.66
C ARG A 585 28.89 -1.89 -6.24
N VAL A 586 29.35 -1.78 -5.00
CA VAL A 586 30.36 -2.67 -4.44
C VAL A 586 29.80 -4.10 -4.28
N LEU A 587 28.56 -4.23 -3.79
CA LEU A 587 27.88 -5.52 -3.69
C LEU A 587 27.61 -6.15 -5.07
N ASP A 588 27.23 -5.34 -6.06
CA ASP A 588 27.09 -5.80 -7.44
C ASP A 588 28.41 -6.38 -7.96
N ALA A 589 29.53 -5.67 -7.78
CA ALA A 589 30.85 -6.17 -8.15
C ALA A 589 31.22 -7.46 -7.41
N ALA A 590 30.95 -7.54 -6.11
CA ALA A 590 31.21 -8.73 -5.30
C ALA A 590 30.35 -9.94 -5.73
N SER A 591 29.09 -9.71 -6.12
CA SER A 591 28.21 -10.75 -6.65
C SER A 591 28.63 -11.26 -8.03
N ALA A 592 29.36 -10.42 -8.77
CA ALA A 592 29.89 -10.71 -10.07
C ALA A 592 31.34 -11.24 -10.03
N LEU A 593 31.99 -11.29 -8.87
CA LEU A 593 33.24 -12.04 -8.68
C LEU A 593 32.89 -13.52 -8.50
#